data_AF-A0A645H3X9-F1
#
_entry.id   AF-A0A645H3X9-F1
#
_cell.length_a   1.000
_cell.length_b   1.000
_cell.length_c   1.000
_cell.angle_alpha   90.00
_cell.angle_beta   90.00
_cell.angle_gamma   90.00
#
_symmetry.space_group_name_H-M   'P 1'
#
loop_
_entity.id
_entity.type
_entity.pdbx_description
1 polymer ?
#
loop_
_entity_poly.entity_id
_entity_poly.type
_entity_poly.pdbx_seq_one_letter_code
_entity_poly.pdbx_strand_id
1 'polypeptide(L)'
;MPPEITFLHAQQLLDLYPGLSPKEREREAAREYGAIFLIGIGGDLSNGQPHDGRAPDYDDWSSLNEEGYHGLNGDIIVWHPVLECALELSSMGVRVNRDAMMRQLELRGCPEKVGLQFHSLLMQGLLPECIGGGIGQSRVCMFMLRKRHIGEVQVGIWSDHQRSLMAMEGVELL
;
A
#
# COMPACT_ATOMS: atom_id res chain seq x y z
N MET A 1 -11.39 15.63 1.03
CA MET A 1 -10.61 14.78 1.96
C MET A 1 -11.00 15.19 3.37
N PRO A 2 -11.16 14.25 4.32
CA PRO A 2 -11.35 14.60 5.72
C PRO A 2 -10.14 15.42 6.23
N PRO A 3 -10.33 16.26 7.27
CA PRO A 3 -9.24 17.04 7.86
C PRO A 3 -8.21 16.17 8.60
N GLU A 4 -8.59 14.94 8.96
CA GLU A 4 -7.78 13.99 9.72
C GLU A 4 -7.66 12.66 8.95
N ILE A 5 -6.56 11.95 9.20
CA ILE A 5 -6.32 10.60 8.70
C ILE A 5 -6.32 9.63 9.88
N THR A 6 -7.05 8.52 9.75
CA THR A 6 -7.15 7.51 10.82
C THR A 6 -6.04 6.48 10.67
N PHE A 7 -5.30 6.19 11.73
CA PHE A 7 -4.27 5.16 11.73
C PHE A 7 -4.88 3.83 12.18
N LEU A 8 -4.70 2.79 11.38
CA LEU A 8 -5.18 1.44 11.68
C LEU A 8 -4.10 0.44 11.31
N HIS A 9 -3.80 -0.51 12.17
CA HIS A 9 -2.99 -1.67 11.83
C HIS A 9 -3.81 -2.69 11.05
N ALA A 10 -3.20 -3.39 10.09
CA ALA A 10 -3.86 -4.43 9.29
C ALA A 10 -4.50 -5.54 10.14
N GLN A 11 -3.91 -5.86 11.29
CA GLN A 11 -4.51 -6.77 12.28
C GLN A 11 -5.80 -6.20 12.88
N GLN A 12 -5.81 -4.93 13.30
CA GLN A 12 -7.01 -4.29 13.84
C GLN A 12 -8.11 -4.26 12.78
N LEU A 13 -7.73 -4.02 11.52
CA LEU A 13 -8.66 -4.04 10.40
C LEU A 13 -9.25 -5.44 10.18
N LEU A 14 -8.45 -6.51 10.30
CA LEU A 14 -8.93 -7.90 10.28
C LEU A 14 -9.90 -8.19 11.43
N ASP A 15 -9.60 -7.69 12.63
CA ASP A 15 -10.42 -7.91 13.82
C ASP A 15 -11.77 -7.17 13.75
N LEU A 16 -11.79 -5.96 13.16
CA LEU A 16 -13.01 -5.16 12.94
C LEU A 16 -13.93 -5.77 11.88
N TYR A 17 -13.35 -6.36 10.83
CA TYR A 17 -14.08 -6.87 9.67
C TYR A 17 -13.78 -8.34 9.42
N PRO A 18 -14.10 -9.24 10.38
CA PRO A 18 -13.80 -10.65 10.25
C PRO A 18 -14.62 -11.25 9.11
N GLY A 19 -13.97 -12.02 8.24
CA GLY A 19 -14.61 -12.70 7.11
C GLY A 19 -14.66 -11.90 5.80
N LEU A 20 -14.29 -10.62 5.80
CA LEU A 20 -14.08 -9.86 4.57
C LEU A 20 -12.67 -10.08 4.02
N SER A 21 -12.51 -10.03 2.69
CA SER A 21 -11.19 -10.02 2.04
C SER A 21 -10.41 -8.73 2.33
N PRO A 22 -9.07 -8.70 2.20
CA PRO A 22 -8.27 -7.49 2.44
C PRO A 22 -8.81 -6.23 1.76
N LYS A 23 -9.18 -6.31 0.48
CA LYS A 23 -9.71 -5.17 -0.28
C LYS A 23 -11.12 -4.77 0.15
N GLU A 24 -11.95 -5.71 0.59
CA GLU A 24 -13.26 -5.37 1.18
C GLU A 24 -13.09 -4.67 2.53
N ARG A 25 -12.12 -5.10 3.36
CA ARG A 25 -11.81 -4.41 4.62
C ARG A 25 -11.30 -2.99 4.39
N GLU A 26 -10.40 -2.79 3.42
CA GLU A 26 -9.95 -1.46 2.99
C GLU A 26 -11.14 -0.59 2.54
N ARG A 27 -12.06 -1.16 1.77
CA ARG A 27 -13.26 -0.46 1.30
C ARG A 27 -14.16 -0.02 2.46
N GLU A 28 -14.46 -0.90 3.41
CA GLU A 28 -15.31 -0.55 4.55
C GLU A 28 -14.66 0.51 5.45
N ALA A 29 -13.37 0.37 5.76
CA ALA A 29 -12.66 1.36 6.55
C ALA A 29 -12.53 2.72 5.81
N ALA A 30 -12.19 2.72 4.53
CA ALA A 30 -12.16 3.96 3.75
C ALA A 30 -13.55 4.62 3.72
N ARG A 31 -14.63 3.85 3.55
CA ARG A 31 -16.01 4.35 3.55
C ARG A 31 -16.41 4.95 4.90
N GLU A 32 -15.98 4.34 6.01
CA GLU A 32 -16.28 4.80 7.38
C GLU A 32 -15.47 6.04 7.77
N TYR A 33 -14.15 5.98 7.64
CA TYR A 33 -13.22 7.01 8.13
C TYR A 33 -12.89 8.08 7.09
N GLY A 34 -13.23 7.86 5.82
CA GLY A 34 -12.92 8.73 4.69
C GLY A 34 -11.46 8.67 4.23
N ALA A 35 -10.50 8.62 5.16
CA ALA A 35 -9.07 8.45 4.89
C ALA A 35 -8.40 7.66 6.03
N ILE A 36 -7.63 6.65 5.66
CA ILE A 36 -6.87 5.82 6.60
C ILE A 36 -5.39 5.73 6.19
N PHE A 37 -4.52 5.56 7.18
CA PHE A 37 -3.18 5.03 7.02
C PHE A 37 -3.17 3.60 7.55
N LEU A 38 -3.08 2.62 6.66
CA LEU A 38 -3.13 1.21 6.98
C LEU A 38 -1.72 0.67 7.22
N ILE A 39 -1.38 0.41 8.49
CA ILE A 39 -0.05 0.01 8.96
C ILE A 39 0.13 -1.50 8.85
N GLY A 40 1.37 -1.94 8.59
CA GLY A 40 1.76 -3.35 8.71
C GLY A 40 1.42 -4.19 7.49
N ILE A 41 1.72 -3.66 6.29
CA ILE A 41 1.46 -4.37 5.04
C ILE A 41 2.67 -5.21 4.65
N GLY A 42 2.53 -6.52 4.77
CA GLY A 42 3.51 -7.51 4.31
C GLY A 42 3.57 -8.73 5.21
N GLY A 43 3.59 -8.55 6.53
CA GLY A 43 3.61 -9.65 7.48
C GLY A 43 2.31 -10.46 7.50
N ASP A 44 2.39 -11.72 7.89
CA ASP A 44 1.21 -12.56 8.10
C ASP A 44 0.41 -12.05 9.31
N LEU A 45 -0.91 -11.98 9.17
CA LEU A 45 -1.84 -11.65 10.24
C LEU A 45 -2.20 -12.90 11.06
N SER A 46 -3.07 -12.73 12.07
CA SER A 46 -3.54 -13.83 12.94
C SER A 46 -4.22 -14.99 12.19
N ASN A 47 -4.66 -14.77 10.95
CA ASN A 47 -5.25 -15.79 10.08
C ASN A 47 -4.21 -16.52 9.20
N GLY A 48 -2.91 -16.28 9.41
CA GLY A 48 -1.82 -16.92 8.66
C GLY A 48 -1.66 -16.42 7.22
N GLN A 49 -2.25 -15.27 6.88
CA GLN A 49 -2.12 -14.66 5.57
C GLN A 49 -1.75 -13.18 5.71
N PRO A 50 -0.91 -12.63 4.82
CA PRO A 50 -0.65 -11.20 4.82
C PRO A 50 -1.87 -10.42 4.32
N HIS A 51 -1.99 -9.16 4.74
CA HIS A 51 -3.04 -8.29 4.21
C HIS A 51 -2.85 -8.02 2.70
N ASP A 52 -1.63 -7.71 2.30
CA ASP A 52 -1.22 -7.62 0.89
C ASP A 52 0.28 -7.99 0.78
N GLY A 53 0.72 -8.29 -0.44
CA GLY A 53 2.12 -8.59 -0.73
C GLY A 53 3.01 -7.36 -0.53
N ARG A 54 4.20 -7.56 0.06
CA ARG A 54 5.24 -6.54 0.15
C ARG A 54 6.61 -7.15 -0.05
N ALA A 55 7.49 -6.40 -0.71
CA ALA A 55 8.86 -6.85 -0.92
C ALA A 55 9.63 -6.86 0.42
N PRO A 56 10.56 -7.81 0.60
CA PRO A 56 11.30 -7.96 1.85
C PRO A 56 12.48 -6.99 2.02
N ASP A 57 12.79 -6.18 1.00
CA ASP A 57 14.10 -5.55 0.83
C ASP A 57 14.10 -4.02 0.94
N TYR A 58 12.95 -3.38 1.11
CA TYR A 58 12.90 -1.93 1.32
C TYR A 58 12.00 -1.48 2.47
N ASP A 59 10.80 -2.02 2.65
CA ASP A 59 9.91 -1.62 3.77
C ASP A 59 10.08 -2.56 4.96
N ASP A 60 10.15 -1.99 6.17
CA ASP A 60 10.08 -2.79 7.39
C ASP A 60 8.62 -3.06 7.77
N TRP A 61 8.14 -4.26 7.44
CA TRP A 61 6.81 -4.78 7.79
C TRP A 61 6.90 -5.84 8.91
N SER A 62 8.06 -6.00 9.56
CA SER A 62 8.32 -7.11 10.50
C SER A 62 8.77 -6.66 11.89
N SER A 63 9.26 -5.44 12.06
CA SER A 63 9.65 -4.91 13.38
C SER A 63 8.44 -4.55 14.22
N LEU A 64 8.55 -4.77 15.54
CA LEU A 64 7.48 -4.45 16.48
C LEU A 64 7.38 -2.93 16.65
N ASN A 65 6.17 -2.39 16.54
CA ASN A 65 5.87 -0.98 16.81
C ASN A 65 5.44 -0.77 18.27
N GLU A 66 5.22 0.50 18.65
CA GLU A 66 4.86 0.89 20.02
C GLU A 66 3.50 0.38 20.48
N GLU A 67 2.61 0.03 19.54
CA GLU A 67 1.28 -0.53 19.82
C GLU A 67 1.29 -2.06 19.94
N GLY A 68 2.46 -2.71 19.80
CA GLY A 68 2.61 -4.15 19.91
C GLY A 68 2.26 -4.93 18.64
N TYR A 69 2.19 -4.26 17.48
CA TYR A 69 1.99 -4.88 16.18
C TYR A 69 3.28 -4.89 15.34
N HIS A 70 3.36 -5.79 14.36
CA HIS A 70 4.51 -5.85 13.45
C HIS A 70 4.31 -4.96 12.23
N GLY A 71 5.23 -4.02 12.01
CA GLY A 71 5.32 -3.20 10.82
C GLY A 71 5.49 -1.71 11.13
N LEU A 72 6.42 -1.11 10.39
CA LEU A 72 6.75 0.32 10.38
C LEU A 72 6.50 0.94 9.00
N ASN A 73 5.70 0.26 8.18
CA ASN A 73 5.24 0.70 6.88
C ASN A 73 3.71 0.76 6.83
N GLY A 74 3.17 1.34 5.76
CA GLY A 74 1.74 1.37 5.52
C GLY A 74 1.34 2.11 4.25
N ASP A 75 0.04 2.07 3.99
CA ASP A 75 -0.57 2.65 2.80
C ASP A 75 -1.56 3.76 3.17
N ILE A 76 -1.56 4.86 2.40
CA ILE A 76 -2.61 5.88 2.48
C ILE A 76 -3.75 5.45 1.57
N ILE A 77 -4.93 5.24 2.16
CA ILE A 77 -6.13 4.81 1.44
C ILE A 77 -7.26 5.81 1.72
N VAL A 78 -7.92 6.27 0.66
CA VAL A 78 -9.04 7.23 0.75
C VAL A 78 -10.29 6.67 0.12
N TRP A 79 -11.46 7.15 0.55
CA TRP A 79 -12.72 6.88 -0.14
C TRP A 79 -12.86 7.76 -1.38
N HIS A 80 -13.00 7.14 -2.56
CA HIS A 80 -13.25 7.85 -3.82
C HIS A 80 -14.77 7.96 -4.06
N PRO A 81 -15.41 9.11 -3.81
CA PRO A 81 -16.87 9.22 -3.78
C PRO A 81 -17.56 9.01 -5.13
N VAL A 82 -16.84 9.24 -6.24
CA VAL A 82 -17.40 8.99 -7.60
C VAL A 82 -17.36 7.52 -7.98
N LEU A 83 -16.38 6.78 -7.46
CA LEU A 83 -16.18 5.36 -7.78
C LEU A 83 -16.73 4.44 -6.69
N GLU A 84 -17.14 5.03 -5.56
CA GLU A 84 -17.61 4.33 -4.38
C GLU A 84 -16.66 3.18 -3.96
N CYS A 85 -15.36 3.49 -3.93
CA CYS A 85 -14.32 2.52 -3.63
C CYS A 85 -13.20 3.09 -2.75
N ALA A 86 -12.42 2.20 -2.16
CA ALA A 86 -11.12 2.53 -1.59
C ALA A 86 -10.11 2.79 -2.72
N LEU A 87 -9.42 3.92 -2.64
CA LEU A 87 -8.31 4.28 -3.52
C LEU A 87 -7.04 4.45 -2.71
N GLU A 88 -6.05 3.61 -2.98
CA GLU A 88 -4.70 3.74 -2.44
C GLU A 88 -3.93 4.86 -3.16
N LEU A 89 -3.46 5.86 -2.43
CA LEU A 89 -2.71 7.00 -2.96
C LEU A 89 -1.20 6.84 -2.78
N SER A 90 -0.76 6.14 -1.75
CA SER A 90 0.65 6.04 -1.40
C SER A 90 0.97 4.77 -0.64
N SER A 91 2.19 4.27 -0.85
CA SER A 91 2.85 3.29 0.01
C SER A 91 4.13 3.89 0.55
N MET A 92 4.35 3.76 1.86
CA MET A 92 5.51 4.33 2.53
C MET A 92 5.88 3.56 3.79
N GLY A 93 7.09 3.78 4.28
CA GLY A 93 7.53 3.15 5.51
C GLY A 93 8.94 3.53 5.91
N VAL A 94 9.25 3.26 7.17
CA VAL A 94 10.63 3.16 7.64
C VAL A 94 11.29 2.02 6.88
N ARG A 95 12.49 2.27 6.36
CA ARG A 95 13.19 1.28 5.56
C ARG A 95 13.77 0.19 6.44
N VAL A 96 13.95 -0.98 5.86
CA VAL A 96 14.60 -2.10 6.54
C VAL A 96 16.01 -1.72 6.99
N ASN A 97 16.32 -2.06 8.23
CA ASN A 97 17.71 -2.14 8.69
C ASN A 97 18.27 -3.55 8.41
N ARG A 98 19.51 -3.83 8.86
CA ARG A 98 20.16 -5.13 8.70
C ARG A 98 19.30 -6.29 9.22
N ASP A 99 18.81 -6.18 10.45
CA ASP A 99 18.13 -7.28 11.12
C ASP A 99 16.74 -7.53 10.52
N ALA A 100 16.02 -6.46 10.18
CA ALA A 100 14.74 -6.54 9.49
C ALA A 100 14.88 -7.13 8.08
N MET A 101 15.88 -6.70 7.29
CA MET A 101 16.08 -7.23 5.94
C MET A 101 16.38 -8.73 5.97
N MET A 102 17.28 -9.18 6.87
CA MET A 102 17.56 -10.61 7.03
C MET A 102 16.31 -11.41 7.39
N ARG A 103 15.57 -10.97 8.42
CA ARG A 103 14.33 -11.61 8.85
C ARG A 103 13.32 -11.70 7.72
N GLN A 104 13.10 -10.61 6.99
CA GLN A 104 12.11 -10.56 5.92
C GLN A 104 12.51 -11.42 4.71
N LEU A 105 13.80 -11.47 4.35
CA LEU A 105 14.30 -12.34 3.29
C LEU A 105 14.13 -13.82 3.63
N GLU A 106 14.40 -14.20 4.88
CA GLU A 106 14.17 -15.56 5.39
C GLU A 106 12.67 -15.93 5.34
N LEU A 107 11.80 -15.03 5.81
CA LEU A 107 10.33 -15.20 5.74
C LEU A 107 9.81 -15.34 4.31
N ARG A 108 10.53 -14.79 3.33
CA ARG A 108 10.20 -14.91 1.89
C ARG A 108 10.98 -16.01 1.17
N GLY A 109 11.81 -16.76 1.88
CA GLY A 109 12.60 -17.85 1.31
C GLY A 109 13.59 -17.39 0.24
N CYS A 110 14.11 -16.15 0.36
CA CYS A 110 15.07 -15.58 -0.60
C CYS A 110 16.34 -15.00 0.06
N PRO A 111 17.00 -15.70 1.01
CA PRO A 111 18.19 -15.20 1.69
C PRO A 111 19.37 -14.94 0.73
N GLU A 112 19.40 -15.55 -0.45
CA GLU A 112 20.44 -15.33 -1.47
C GLU A 112 20.50 -13.89 -1.98
N LYS A 113 19.41 -13.12 -1.87
CA LYS A 113 19.35 -11.71 -2.30
C LYS A 113 20.29 -10.80 -1.51
N VAL A 114 20.78 -11.24 -0.35
CA VAL A 114 21.80 -10.52 0.43
C VAL A 114 23.04 -10.17 -0.40
N GLY A 115 23.38 -10.98 -1.41
CA GLY A 115 24.50 -10.74 -2.32
C GLY A 115 24.28 -9.65 -3.38
N LEU A 116 23.05 -9.14 -3.54
CA LEU A 116 22.77 -8.05 -4.48
C LEU A 116 23.41 -6.74 -3.99
N GLN A 117 23.79 -5.88 -4.94
CA GLN A 117 24.56 -4.66 -4.65
C GLN A 117 23.96 -3.82 -3.51
N PHE A 118 22.67 -3.45 -3.61
CA PHE A 118 21.98 -2.67 -2.58
C PHE A 118 21.98 -3.38 -1.22
N HIS A 119 21.67 -4.68 -1.21
CA HIS A 119 21.54 -5.46 0.01
C HIS A 119 22.88 -5.60 0.73
N SER A 120 23.95 -5.87 -0.02
CA SER A 120 25.30 -5.96 0.51
C SER A 120 25.77 -4.62 1.10
N LEU A 121 25.41 -3.48 0.49
CA LEU A 121 25.72 -2.16 1.05
C LEU A 121 24.98 -1.92 2.38
N LEU A 122 23.69 -2.28 2.46
CA LEU A 122 22.91 -2.21 3.70
C LEU A 122 23.53 -3.10 4.79
N MET A 123 23.87 -4.34 4.44
CA MET A 123 24.50 -5.30 5.35
C MET A 123 25.83 -4.78 5.90
N GLN A 124 26.62 -4.06 5.10
CA GLN A 124 27.88 -3.46 5.52
C GLN A 124 27.70 -2.17 6.35
N GLY A 125 26.47 -1.67 6.51
CA GLY A 125 26.20 -0.41 7.21
C GLY A 125 26.63 0.82 6.41
N LEU A 126 26.71 0.72 5.09
CA LEU A 126 27.14 1.80 4.20
C LEU A 126 25.98 2.68 3.73
N LEU A 127 24.74 2.31 4.07
CA LEU A 127 23.53 3.07 3.78
C LEU A 127 22.95 3.65 5.08
N PRO A 128 22.45 4.89 5.07
CA PRO A 128 21.80 5.46 6.24
C PRO A 128 20.41 4.88 6.45
N GLU A 129 19.95 4.87 7.70
CA GLU A 129 18.55 4.67 8.04
C GLU A 129 17.70 5.77 7.39
N CYS A 130 16.57 5.40 6.80
CA CYS A 130 15.69 6.36 6.15
C CYS A 130 14.22 5.95 6.23
N ILE A 131 13.36 6.93 5.99
CA ILE A 131 11.94 6.74 5.72
C ILE A 131 11.68 7.20 4.29
N GLY A 132 10.82 6.49 3.56
CA GLY A 132 10.44 6.93 2.23
C GLY A 132 9.13 6.34 1.76
N GLY A 133 8.69 6.75 0.58
CA GLY A 133 7.48 6.25 -0.03
C GLY A 133 7.30 6.74 -1.45
N GLY A 134 6.25 6.24 -2.10
CA GLY A 134 5.80 6.70 -3.40
C GLY A 134 4.37 7.23 -3.29
N ILE A 135 4.08 8.34 -3.97
CA ILE A 135 2.72 8.86 -4.11
C ILE A 135 2.35 8.77 -5.59
N GLY A 136 1.24 8.11 -5.89
CA GLY A 136 0.77 7.94 -7.27
C GLY A 136 0.23 9.24 -7.84
N GLN A 137 1.05 9.98 -8.60
CA GLN A 137 0.68 11.28 -9.17
C GLN A 137 -0.67 11.23 -9.90
N SER A 138 -0.85 10.32 -10.85
CA SER A 138 -2.10 10.17 -11.60
C SER A 138 -3.28 9.75 -10.71
N ARG A 139 -3.05 8.94 -9.67
CA ARG A 139 -4.12 8.57 -8.71
C ARG A 139 -4.56 9.78 -7.89
N VAL A 140 -3.61 10.62 -7.44
CA VAL A 140 -3.91 11.88 -6.75
C VAL A 140 -4.68 12.82 -7.68
N CYS A 141 -4.24 13.00 -8.93
CA CYS A 141 -4.95 13.81 -9.91
C CYS A 141 -6.37 13.30 -10.16
N MET A 142 -6.54 11.99 -10.36
CA MET A 142 -7.84 11.34 -10.56
C MET A 142 -8.77 11.62 -9.37
N PHE A 143 -8.27 11.43 -8.15
CA PHE A 143 -9.02 11.69 -6.91
C PHE A 143 -9.43 13.16 -6.76
N MET A 144 -8.47 14.08 -6.90
CA MET A 144 -8.68 15.52 -6.69
C MET A 144 -9.62 16.12 -7.74
N LEU A 145 -9.52 15.67 -8.99
CA LEU A 145 -10.35 16.12 -10.10
C LEU A 145 -11.65 15.32 -10.22
N ARG A 146 -11.91 14.35 -9.31
CA ARG A 146 -13.11 13.51 -9.29
C ARG A 146 -13.34 12.76 -10.60
N LYS A 147 -12.26 12.27 -11.21
CA LYS A 147 -12.32 11.50 -12.45
C LYS A 147 -12.79 10.08 -12.21
N ARG A 148 -13.47 9.49 -13.20
CA ARG A 148 -13.98 8.12 -13.19
C ARG A 148 -12.92 7.12 -13.65
N HIS A 149 -11.93 7.57 -14.41
CA HIS A 149 -10.88 6.69 -14.89
C HIS A 149 -9.50 7.36 -14.85
N ILE A 150 -8.46 6.60 -14.51
CA ILE A 150 -7.09 7.12 -14.41
C ILE A 150 -6.57 7.63 -15.77
N GLY A 151 -7.08 7.06 -16.86
CA GLY A 151 -6.80 7.51 -18.22
C GLY A 151 -7.30 8.93 -18.54
N GLU A 152 -8.17 9.53 -17.73
CA GLU A 152 -8.58 10.93 -17.91
C GLU A 152 -7.48 11.93 -17.50
N VAL A 153 -6.46 11.46 -16.77
CA VAL A 153 -5.37 12.31 -16.24
C VAL A 153 -3.98 11.80 -16.63
N GLN A 154 -3.90 10.68 -17.35
CA GLN A 154 -2.65 10.08 -17.77
C GLN A 154 -2.81 9.51 -19.19
N VAL A 155 -1.91 9.90 -20.08
CA VAL A 155 -1.79 9.29 -21.42
C VAL A 155 -1.36 7.84 -21.26
N GLY A 156 -2.21 6.92 -21.75
CA GLY A 156 -2.03 5.49 -21.53
C GLY A 156 -2.44 4.63 -22.72
N ILE A 157 -2.08 3.35 -22.64
CA ILE A 157 -2.53 2.34 -23.60
C ILE A 157 -3.70 1.59 -22.98
N TRP A 158 -4.84 1.66 -23.66
CA TRP A 158 -6.09 1.01 -23.28
C TRP A 158 -6.57 0.13 -24.43
N SER A 159 -7.17 -1.02 -24.11
CA SER A 159 -7.76 -1.89 -25.12
C SER A 159 -8.94 -1.20 -25.81
N ASP A 160 -9.21 -1.58 -27.07
CA ASP A 160 -10.35 -1.02 -27.83
C ASP A 160 -11.68 -1.24 -27.10
N HIS A 161 -11.80 -2.36 -26.38
CA HIS A 161 -12.95 -2.64 -25.54
C HIS A 161 -13.11 -1.61 -24.41
N GLN A 162 -12.03 -1.31 -23.67
CA GLN A 162 -12.09 -0.29 -22.61
C GLN A 162 -12.34 1.11 -23.16
N ARG A 163 -11.71 1.47 -24.29
CA ARG A 163 -11.96 2.76 -24.96
C ARG A 163 -13.44 2.92 -25.32
N SER A 164 -14.04 1.86 -25.89
CA SER A 164 -15.46 1.86 -26.25
C SER A 164 -16.37 1.96 -25.03
N LEU A 165 -16.09 1.19 -23.96
CA LEU A 165 -16.87 1.22 -22.72
C LEU A 165 -16.83 2.61 -22.07
N MET A 166 -15.64 3.20 -21.93
CA MET A 166 -15.48 4.53 -21.33
C MET A 166 -16.13 5.62 -22.18
N ALA A 167 -16.03 5.55 -23.51
CA ALA A 167 -16.72 6.48 -24.39
C ALA A 167 -18.25 6.42 -24.26
N MET A 168 -18.84 5.22 -24.10
CA MET A 168 -20.29 5.07 -23.83
C MET A 168 -20.71 5.70 -22.50
N GLU A 169 -19.81 5.73 -21.52
CA GLU A 169 -20.02 6.38 -20.22
C GLU A 169 -19.68 7.88 -20.21
N GLY A 170 -19.31 8.45 -21.36
CA GLY A 170 -18.92 9.86 -21.48
C GLY A 170 -17.54 10.18 -20.88
N VAL A 171 -16.68 9.17 -20.71
CA VAL A 171 -15.33 9.28 -20.19
C VAL A 171 -14.32 9.29 -21.34
N GLU A 172 -13.55 10.38 -21.46
CA GLU A 172 -12.50 10.54 -22.46
C GLU A 172 -11.15 10.07 -21.91
N LEU A 173 -10.53 9.11 -22.60
CA LEU A 173 -9.22 8.57 -22.22
C LEU A 173 -8.10 9.25 -23.02
N LEU A 174 -7.09 9.76 -22.31
CA LEU A 174 -5.86 10.33 -22.87
C LEU A 174 -4.89 9.26 -23.39
#